data_AF-A0A931U768-F1
#
_entry.id   AF-A0A931U768-F1
#
_cell.length_a   1.000
_cell.length_b   1.000
_cell.length_c   1.000
_cell.angle_alpha   90.00
_cell.angle_beta   90.00
_cell.angle_gamma   90.00
#
_symmetry.space_group_name_H-M   'P 1'
#
loop_
_entity.id
_entity.type
_entity.pdbx_description
1 polymer ?
#
loop_
_entity_poly.entity_id
_entity_poly.type
_entity_poly.pdbx_seq_one_letter_code
_entity_poly.pdbx_strand_id
1 'polypeptide(L)'
;MSVRPLTPATVAKQKVESFPDAVIEAFNEAIAASYVNGRSSFTVGEVVKLMISKGLKRAKIFDNNWLDIEEIYRKAGWTVEYDQPGYNETYEPNFTFTAKRKRP
;
A
#
# COMPACT_ATOMS: atom_id res chain seq x y z
N MET A 1 25.08 23.72 7.44
CA MET A 1 23.85 23.43 6.66
C MET A 1 22.66 23.75 7.54
N SER A 2 21.80 24.69 7.17
CA SER A 2 20.57 24.96 7.95
C SER A 2 19.52 23.93 7.61
N VAL A 3 19.19 23.08 8.58
CA VAL A 3 18.08 22.14 8.47
C VAL A 3 16.78 22.95 8.57
N ARG A 4 15.95 22.92 7.53
CA ARG A 4 14.64 23.59 7.52
C ARG A 4 13.56 22.58 7.88
N PRO A 5 12.49 22.99 8.58
CA PRO A 5 11.37 22.10 8.84
C PRO A 5 10.75 21.61 7.53
N LEU A 6 10.38 20.33 7.49
CA LEU A 6 9.69 19.73 6.35
C LEU A 6 8.27 20.29 6.26
N THR A 7 7.91 20.81 5.09
CA THR A 7 6.52 21.16 4.79
C THR A 7 5.71 19.88 4.52
N PRO A 8 4.39 19.85 4.79
CA PRO A 8 3.56 18.66 4.59
C PRO A 8 3.70 18.02 3.19
N ALA A 9 3.83 18.84 2.14
CA ALA A 9 4.05 18.37 0.77
C ALA A 9 5.40 17.67 0.56
N THR A 10 6.44 18.07 1.31
CA THR A 10 7.78 17.48 1.22
C THR A 10 7.86 16.22 2.07
N VAL A 11 7.13 16.16 3.18
CA VAL A 11 6.96 14.93 3.98
C VAL A 11 6.34 13.82 3.11
N ALA A 12 5.27 14.11 2.37
CA ALA A 12 4.63 13.12 1.50
C ALA A 12 5.59 12.59 0.43
N LYS A 13 6.37 13.46 -0.23
CA LYS A 13 7.37 13.05 -1.25
C LYS A 13 8.47 12.20 -0.64
N GLN A 14 9.03 12.62 0.48
CA GLN A 14 10.12 11.90 1.15
C GLN A 14 9.64 10.57 1.74
N LYS A 15 8.36 10.49 2.14
CA LYS A 15 7.73 9.23 2.54
C LYS A 15 7.69 8.25 1.38
N VAL A 16 7.27 8.68 0.18
CA VAL A 16 7.26 7.84 -1.04
C VAL A 16 8.67 7.36 -1.40
N GLU A 17 9.68 8.21 -1.32
CA GLU A 17 11.09 7.84 -1.58
C GLU A 17 11.67 6.87 -0.54
N SER A 18 11.07 6.78 0.65
CA SER A 18 11.50 5.87 1.72
C SER A 18 10.95 4.45 1.57
N PHE A 19 10.01 4.22 0.64
CA PHE A 19 9.50 2.87 0.37
C PHE A 19 10.56 2.04 -0.36
N PRO A 20 10.93 0.85 0.16
CA PRO A 20 11.73 -0.09 -0.60
C PRO A 20 10.99 -0.54 -1.86
N ASP A 21 11.71 -0.68 -2.97
CA ASP A 21 11.14 -1.19 -4.24
C ASP A 21 10.42 -2.54 -4.04
N ALA A 22 10.96 -3.39 -3.17
CA ALA A 22 10.36 -4.67 -2.80
C ALA A 22 8.92 -4.55 -2.25
N VAL A 23 8.57 -3.45 -1.58
CA VAL A 23 7.20 -3.21 -1.11
C VAL A 23 6.27 -2.96 -2.28
N ILE A 24 6.68 -2.09 -3.21
CA ILE A 24 5.90 -1.77 -4.40
C ILE A 24 5.72 -2.99 -5.29
N GLU A 25 6.79 -3.77 -5.49
CA GLU A 25 6.72 -5.04 -6.22
C GLU A 25 5.75 -6.03 -5.57
N ALA A 26 5.78 -6.21 -4.24
CA ALA A 26 4.87 -7.12 -3.56
C ALA A 26 3.40 -6.73 -3.76
N PHE A 27 3.09 -5.42 -3.70
CA PHE A 27 1.75 -4.93 -3.99
C PHE A 27 1.36 -5.11 -5.45
N ASN A 28 2.26 -4.83 -6.40
CA ASN A 28 2.00 -5.05 -7.83
C ASN A 28 1.71 -6.53 -8.14
N GLU A 29 2.46 -7.46 -7.54
CA GLU A 29 2.22 -8.90 -7.67
C GLU A 29 0.87 -9.30 -7.08
N ALA A 30 0.53 -8.82 -5.87
CA ALA A 30 -0.76 -9.08 -5.23
C ALA A 30 -1.93 -8.56 -6.07
N ILE A 31 -1.78 -7.35 -6.63
CA ILE A 31 -2.77 -6.75 -7.51
C ILE A 31 -2.95 -7.60 -8.77
N ALA A 32 -1.84 -7.92 -9.45
CA ALA A 32 -1.86 -8.70 -10.69
C ALA A 32 -2.46 -10.10 -10.50
N ALA A 33 -2.17 -10.75 -9.36
CA ALA A 33 -2.70 -12.08 -9.06
C ALA A 33 -4.22 -12.11 -8.82
N SER A 34 -4.79 -11.01 -8.30
CA SER A 34 -6.22 -10.91 -7.95
C SER A 34 -7.01 -9.98 -8.86
N TYR A 35 -6.41 -9.53 -9.97
CA TYR A 35 -7.04 -8.56 -10.87
C TYR A 35 -8.11 -9.20 -11.74
N VAL A 36 -9.37 -8.79 -11.53
CA VAL A 36 -10.54 -9.25 -12.26
C VAL A 36 -11.46 -8.06 -12.55
N ASN A 37 -11.82 -7.84 -13.83
CA ASN A 37 -12.77 -6.82 -14.26
C ASN A 37 -12.47 -5.38 -13.76
N GLY A 38 -11.20 -4.99 -13.67
CA GLY A 38 -10.83 -3.64 -13.22
C GLY A 38 -10.77 -3.47 -11.71
N ARG A 39 -10.92 -4.55 -10.95
CA ARG A 39 -10.81 -4.58 -9.49
C ARG A 39 -9.82 -5.67 -9.06
N SER A 40 -9.16 -5.46 -7.95
CA SER A 40 -8.33 -6.44 -7.26
C SER A 40 -8.60 -6.33 -5.76
N SER A 41 -8.63 -7.46 -5.07
CA SER A 41 -8.81 -7.51 -3.62
C SER A 41 -7.99 -8.63 -3.02
N PHE A 42 -7.28 -8.34 -1.95
CA PHE A 42 -6.40 -9.28 -1.25
C PHE A 42 -6.25 -8.87 0.22
N THR A 43 -5.89 -9.81 1.08
CA THR A 43 -5.72 -9.52 2.51
C THR A 43 -4.36 -8.91 2.80
N VAL A 44 -4.25 -8.17 3.92
CA VAL A 44 -2.95 -7.70 4.41
C VAL A 44 -2.00 -8.87 4.67
N GLY A 45 -2.53 -10.00 5.13
CA GLY A 45 -1.75 -11.22 5.34
C GLY A 45 -1.08 -11.72 4.06
N GLU A 46 -1.76 -11.66 2.92
CA GLU A 46 -1.22 -12.08 1.62
C GLU A 46 -0.09 -11.17 1.15
N VAL A 47 -0.28 -9.86 1.18
CA VAL A 47 0.76 -8.92 0.74
C VAL A 47 1.97 -8.93 1.69
N VAL A 48 1.75 -9.08 3.01
CA VAL A 48 2.85 -9.20 3.98
C VAL A 48 3.66 -10.48 3.74
N LYS A 49 3.03 -11.60 3.36
CA LYS A 49 3.75 -12.82 2.97
C LYS A 49 4.64 -12.58 1.75
N LEU A 50 4.14 -11.86 0.73
CA LEU A 50 4.93 -11.48 -0.46
C LEU A 50 6.09 -10.54 -0.12
N MET A 51 5.88 -9.57 0.78
CA MET A 51 6.97 -8.71 1.27
C MET A 51 8.05 -9.51 2.00
N ILE A 52 7.64 -10.49 2.82
CA ILE A 52 8.58 -11.35 3.55
C ILE A 52 9.34 -12.26 2.58
N SER A 53 8.70 -12.82 1.56
CA SER A 53 9.38 -13.64 0.54
C SER A 53 10.41 -12.83 -0.26
N LYS A 54 10.19 -11.52 -0.42
CA LYS A 54 11.15 -10.56 -0.99
C LYS A 54 12.26 -10.12 -0.02
N GLY A 55 12.31 -10.69 1.19
CA GLY A 55 13.38 -10.46 2.18
C GLY A 55 13.09 -9.37 3.21
N LEU A 56 11.86 -8.82 3.26
CA LEU A 56 11.48 -7.84 4.27
C LEU A 56 11.11 -8.53 5.59
N LYS A 57 11.44 -7.89 6.72
CA LYS A 57 11.06 -8.40 8.04
C LYS A 57 9.68 -7.89 8.41
N ARG A 58 8.80 -8.78 8.89
CA ARG A 58 7.44 -8.41 9.35
C ARG A 58 7.42 -7.19 10.28
N ALA A 59 8.28 -7.16 11.29
CA ALA A 59 8.39 -6.02 12.21
C ALA A 59 8.64 -4.70 11.46
N LYS A 60 9.62 -4.67 10.55
CA LYS A 60 9.94 -3.48 9.75
C LYS A 60 8.80 -3.00 8.84
N ILE A 61 7.93 -3.91 8.38
CA ILE A 61 6.79 -3.54 7.53
C ILE A 61 5.82 -2.65 8.30
N PHE A 62 5.51 -3.03 9.54
CA PHE A 62 4.61 -2.27 10.41
C PHE A 62 5.32 -1.06 11.02
N ASP A 63 6.56 -1.21 11.50
CA ASP A 63 7.31 -0.12 12.15
C ASP A 63 7.56 1.07 11.20
N ASN A 64 7.75 0.80 9.91
CA ASN A 64 7.98 1.84 8.90
C ASN A 64 6.70 2.28 8.17
N ASN A 65 5.53 1.81 8.58
CA ASN A 65 4.24 2.08 7.91
C ASN A 65 4.27 1.82 6.40
N TRP A 66 4.92 0.73 5.97
CA TRP A 66 5.00 0.36 4.56
C TRP A 66 3.66 -0.13 3.96
N LEU A 67 2.60 -0.17 4.77
CA LEU A 67 1.24 -0.44 4.31
C LEU A 67 0.48 0.83 3.87
N ASP A 68 1.03 2.03 4.11
CA ASP A 68 0.44 3.31 3.70
C ASP A 68 0.63 3.59 2.19
N ILE A 69 0.17 2.66 1.34
CA ILE A 69 0.39 2.72 -0.11
C ILE A 69 -0.70 3.46 -0.87
N GLU A 70 -1.75 3.88 -0.19
CA GLU A 70 -2.95 4.45 -0.80
C GLU A 70 -2.62 5.66 -1.67
N GLU A 71 -1.81 6.58 -1.15
CA GLU A 71 -1.45 7.80 -1.89
C GLU A 71 -0.64 7.50 -3.15
N ILE A 72 0.26 6.50 -3.08
CA ILE A 72 1.14 6.11 -4.19
C ILE A 72 0.28 5.58 -5.35
N TYR A 73 -0.58 4.61 -5.07
CA TYR A 73 -1.42 4.01 -6.10
C TYR A 73 -2.56 4.94 -6.52
N ARG A 74 -3.08 5.80 -5.62
CA ARG A 74 -4.06 6.84 -5.98
C ARG A 74 -3.52 7.82 -7.02
N LYS A 75 -2.23 8.18 -6.94
CA LYS A 75 -1.52 9.00 -7.94
C LYS A 75 -1.31 8.23 -9.25
N ALA A 76 -1.09 6.92 -9.18
CA ALA A 76 -0.96 6.04 -10.35
C ALA A 76 -2.29 5.72 -11.06
N GLY A 77 -3.42 6.28 -10.61
CA GLY A 77 -4.73 6.11 -11.25
C GLY A 77 -5.61 5.02 -10.64
N TRP A 78 -5.27 4.52 -9.45
CA TRP A 78 -6.12 3.59 -8.71
C TRP A 78 -7.03 4.31 -7.70
N THR A 79 -8.13 3.68 -7.37
CA THR A 79 -8.87 3.90 -6.13
C THR A 79 -8.48 2.79 -5.18
N VAL A 80 -7.95 3.16 -4.01
CA VAL A 80 -7.50 2.21 -2.99
C VAL A 80 -8.38 2.38 -1.77
N GLU A 81 -8.97 1.28 -1.33
CA GLU A 81 -9.75 1.16 -0.10
C GLU A 81 -9.05 0.16 0.81
N TYR A 82 -8.82 0.57 2.06
CA TYR A 82 -8.30 -0.28 3.11
C TYR A 82 -9.42 -0.52 4.12
N ASP A 83 -9.78 -1.79 4.30
CA ASP A 83 -10.83 -2.23 5.19
C ASP A 83 -10.19 -2.96 6.38
N GLN A 84 -10.39 -2.43 7.58
CA GLN A 84 -9.83 -2.95 8.82
C GLN A 84 -10.97 -3.27 9.80
N PRO A 85 -10.95 -4.42 10.48
CA PRO A 85 -11.96 -4.79 11.46
C PRO A 85 -12.13 -3.71 12.53
N GLY A 86 -13.39 -3.40 12.83
CA GLY A 86 -13.76 -2.62 14.01
C GLY A 86 -13.47 -3.38 15.31
N TYR A 87 -13.62 -2.69 16.44
CA TYR A 87 -13.29 -3.19 17.78
C TYR A 87 -13.95 -4.55 18.15
N ASN A 88 -15.07 -4.90 17.52
CA ASN A 88 -15.83 -6.14 17.77
C ASN A 88 -15.89 -7.09 16.55
N GLU A 89 -15.04 -6.89 15.54
CA GLU A 89 -15.03 -7.71 14.32
C GLU A 89 -13.75 -8.54 14.24
N THR A 90 -13.86 -9.77 13.75
CA THR A 90 -12.77 -10.77 13.71
C THR A 90 -12.41 -11.19 12.29
N TYR A 91 -12.43 -10.26 11.33
CA TYR A 91 -11.95 -10.52 9.96
C TYR A 91 -10.55 -9.97 9.74
N GLU A 92 -9.82 -10.56 8.79
CA GLU A 92 -8.49 -10.07 8.40
C GLU A 92 -8.63 -8.77 7.60
N PRO A 93 -7.83 -7.73 7.91
CA PRO A 93 -7.84 -6.50 7.14
C PRO A 93 -7.51 -6.79 5.67
N ASN A 94 -8.18 -6.09 4.76
CA ASN A 94 -8.01 -6.29 3.32
C ASN A 94 -7.81 -4.97 2.57
N PHE A 95 -7.19 -5.06 1.40
CA PHE A 95 -7.09 -3.97 0.46
C PHE A 95 -7.95 -4.28 -0.76
N THR A 96 -8.68 -3.27 -1.22
CA THR A 96 -9.37 -3.27 -2.51
C THR A 96 -8.79 -2.18 -3.40
N PHE A 97 -8.31 -2.60 -4.57
CA PHE A 97 -7.84 -1.73 -5.65
C PHE A 97 -8.85 -1.74 -6.78
N THR A 98 -9.29 -0.55 -7.20
CA THR A 98 -10.19 -0.40 -8.34
C THR A 98 -9.57 0.58 -9.33
N ALA A 99 -9.50 0.21 -10.61
CA ALA A 99 -9.04 1.12 -11.65
C ALA A 99 -9.97 2.34 -11.70
N LYS A 100 -9.42 3.57 -11.62
CA LYS A 100 -10.25 4.77 -11.78
C LYS A 100 -10.87 4.75 -13.17
N ARG A 101 -12.20 4.61 -13.24
CA ARG A 101 -12.93 4.83 -14.48
C ARG A 101 -12.67 6.25 -14.94
N LYS A 102 -12.04 6.43 -16.10
CA LYS A 102 -12.16 7.67 -16.85
C LYS A 102 -13.64 7.80 -17.20
N ARG A 103 -14.35 8.73 -16.54
CA ARG A 103 -15.67 9.13 -17.06
C ARG A 103 -15.43 9.73 -18.45
N PRO A 104 -16.15 9.27 -19.49
CA PRO A 104 -16.09 9.87 -20.82
C PRO A 104 -16.59 11.32 -20.79
#